data_AF-A0A8T4FLK9-F1
#
_entry.id   AF-A0A8T4FLK9-F1
#
_cell.length_a   1.000
_cell.length_b   1.000
_cell.length_c   1.000
_cell.angle_alpha   90.00
_cell.angle_beta   90.00
_cell.angle_gamma   90.00
#
_symmetry.space_group_name_H-M   'P 1'
#
loop_
_entity.id
_entity.type
_entity.pdbx_description
1 polymer ?
#
loop_
_entity_poly.entity_id
_entity_poly.type
_entity_poly.pdbx_seq_one_letter_code
_entity_poly.pdbx_strand_id
1 'polypeptide(L)'
;MERNRSKHRIIYDILIIIRRNNNQMRYTPILRQTNISSSNFARYYKELLEKEFVTEVIEDKTKKTVYLAEKGLKYIEKYKTFMEILKEFDL
;
A
#
# COMPACT_ATOMS: atom_id res chain seq x y z
N MET A 1 -16.67 10.90 13.13
CA MET A 1 -15.77 9.89 13.74
C MET A 1 -15.39 8.90 12.64
N GLU A 2 -14.09 8.79 12.31
CA GLU A 2 -13.55 7.97 11.20
C GLU A 2 -13.95 6.49 11.35
N ARG A 3 -15.11 6.17 10.77
CA ARG A 3 -15.69 4.84 10.62
C ARG A 3 -14.68 3.98 9.85
N ASN A 4 -14.01 3.06 10.54
CA ASN A 4 -13.11 2.02 10.02
C ASN A 4 -12.68 2.21 8.56
N ARG A 5 -11.45 2.71 8.30
CA ARG A 5 -10.91 2.72 6.93
C ARG A 5 -11.03 1.33 6.34
N SER A 6 -11.68 1.23 5.18
CA SER A 6 -11.83 -0.06 4.51
C SER A 6 -10.45 -0.66 4.23
N LYS A 7 -10.33 -1.98 4.33
CA LYS A 7 -9.10 -2.72 4.03
C LYS A 7 -8.50 -2.31 2.68
N HIS A 8 -9.35 -2.12 1.66
CA HIS A 8 -8.93 -1.70 0.33
C HIS A 8 -8.32 -0.29 0.32
N ARG A 9 -8.85 0.63 1.12
CA ARG A 9 -8.27 1.97 1.29
C ARG A 9 -6.89 1.91 1.95
N ILE A 10 -6.71 1.10 2.98
CA ILE A 10 -5.40 0.95 3.66
C ILE A 10 -4.36 0.37 2.70
N ILE A 11 -4.72 -0.68 1.95
CA ILE A 11 -3.87 -1.26 0.91
C ILE A 11 -3.49 -0.20 -0.12
N TYR A 12 -4.48 0.56 -0.62
CA TYR A 12 -4.24 1.64 -1.57
C TYR A 12 -3.31 2.73 -1.02
N ASP A 13 -3.52 3.18 0.22
CA ASP A 13 -2.70 4.19 0.88
C ASP A 13 -1.21 3.75 0.95
N ILE A 14 -0.95 2.49 1.33
CA ILE A 14 0.41 1.93 1.36
C ILE A 14 1.04 1.91 -0.03
N LEU A 15 0.30 1.41 -1.04
CA LEU A 15 0.81 1.30 -2.40
C LEU A 15 1.09 2.68 -3.03
N ILE A 16 0.26 3.69 -2.73
CA ILE A 16 0.48 5.07 -3.17
C ILE A 16 1.72 5.70 -2.55
N ILE A 17 2.00 5.45 -1.26
CA ILE A 17 3.23 5.91 -0.61
C ILE A 17 4.46 5.39 -1.36
N ILE A 18 4.48 4.10 -1.70
CA ILE A 18 5.58 3.48 -2.45
C ILE A 18 5.66 4.05 -3.88
N ARG A 19 4.52 4.17 -4.58
CA ARG A 19 4.45 4.73 -5.94
C ARG A 19 5.05 6.13 -6.01
N ARG A 20 4.70 7.00 -5.05
CA ARG A 20 5.19 8.38 -4.98
C ARG A 20 6.70 8.47 -4.76
N ASN A 21 7.31 7.45 -4.18
CA ASN A 21 8.75 7.36 -3.99
C ASN A 21 9.44 6.62 -5.15
N ASN A 22 9.05 6.90 -6.40
CA ASN A 22 9.57 6.24 -7.61
C ASN A 22 9.45 4.70 -7.58
N ASN A 23 8.31 4.18 -7.14
CA ASN A 23 8.00 2.74 -7.04
C ASN A 23 8.87 1.94 -6.06
N GLN A 24 9.68 2.59 -5.22
CA GLN A 24 10.51 1.87 -4.26
C GLN A 24 10.67 2.68 -2.98
N MET A 25 10.65 2.03 -1.82
CA MET A 25 10.86 2.74 -0.56
C MET A 25 11.34 1.78 0.53
N ARG A 26 12.11 2.28 1.49
CA ARG A 26 12.47 1.49 2.66
C ARG A 26 11.22 1.17 3.49
N TYR A 27 11.18 -0.02 4.10
CA TYR A 27 10.06 -0.51 4.92
C TYR A 27 9.67 0.47 6.05
N THR A 28 10.65 0.93 6.83
CA THR A 28 10.39 1.78 8.00
C THR A 28 9.78 3.14 7.65
N PRO A 29 10.26 3.87 6.62
CA PRO A 29 9.56 5.05 6.11
C PRO A 29 8.12 4.80 5.68
N ILE A 30 7.81 3.68 5.02
CA ILE A 30 6.43 3.35 4.63
C ILE A 30 5.56 3.24 5.89
N LEU A 31 5.98 2.42 6.88
CA LEU A 31 5.29 2.28 8.16
C LEU A 31 5.02 3.64 8.82
N ARG A 32 6.03 4.51 8.89
CA ARG A 32 5.91 5.83 9.53
C ARG A 32 4.96 6.78 8.80
N GLN A 33 4.83 6.64 7.48
CA GLN A 33 3.90 7.45 6.68
C GLN A 33 2.49 6.87 6.66
N THR A 34 2.32 5.60 7.00
CA THR A 34 1.00 5.00 7.15
C THR A 34 0.37 5.45 8.46
N ASN A 35 -0.88 5.92 8.41
CA ASN A 35 -1.64 6.30 9.61
C ASN A 35 -2.28 5.08 10.29
N ILE A 36 -1.50 4.02 10.54
CA ILE A 36 -1.95 2.78 11.19
C ILE A 36 -0.88 2.26 12.16
N SER A 37 -1.30 1.44 13.14
CA SER A 37 -0.37 0.81 14.08
C SER A 37 0.62 -0.14 13.38
N SER A 38 1.80 -0.33 13.98
CA SER A 38 2.82 -1.25 13.48
C SER A 38 2.31 -2.69 13.28
N SER A 39 1.41 -3.15 14.17
CA SER A 39 0.78 -4.47 14.07
C SER A 39 -0.14 -4.58 12.85
N ASN A 40 -0.96 -3.56 12.60
CA ASN A 40 -1.84 -3.54 11.43
C ASN A 40 -1.03 -3.39 10.13
N PHE A 41 -0.01 -2.54 10.13
CA PHE A 41 0.88 -2.40 8.99
C PHE A 41 1.56 -3.73 8.64
N ALA A 42 2.13 -4.43 9.62
CA ALA A 42 2.76 -5.72 9.38
C ALA A 42 1.78 -6.74 8.76
N ARG A 43 0.51 -6.76 9.22
CA ARG A 43 -0.53 -7.62 8.65
C ARG A 43 -0.83 -7.27 7.19
N TYR A 44 -1.06 -6.00 6.88
CA TYR A 44 -1.36 -5.58 5.50
C TYR A 44 -0.15 -5.75 4.59
N TYR A 45 1.05 -5.44 5.07
CA TYR A 45 2.29 -5.61 4.33
C TYR A 45 2.53 -7.08 3.97
N LYS A 46 2.29 -8.01 4.91
CA LYS A 46 2.33 -9.45 4.62
C LYS A 46 1.35 -9.83 3.51
N GLU A 47 0.12 -9.29 3.56
CA GLU A 47 -0.87 -9.51 2.50
C GLU A 47 -0.43 -8.92 1.14
N LEU A 48 0.23 -7.75 1.13
CA LEU A 48 0.76 -7.15 -0.10
C LEU A 48 1.83 -8.04 -0.75
N LEU A 49 2.70 -8.65 0.07
CA LEU A 49 3.72 -9.60 -0.38
C LEU A 49 3.06 -10.89 -0.90
N GLU A 50 2.15 -11.49 -0.14
CA GLU A 50 1.43 -12.72 -0.52
C GLU A 50 0.64 -12.55 -1.82
N LYS A 51 0.11 -11.34 -2.05
CA LYS A 51 -0.61 -10.99 -3.27
C LYS A 51 0.28 -10.51 -4.40
N GLU A 52 1.60 -10.43 -4.20
CA GLU A 52 2.57 -9.94 -5.18
C GLU A 52 2.29 -8.51 -5.65
N PHE A 53 1.69 -7.68 -4.79
CA PHE A 53 1.52 -6.26 -5.06
C PHE A 53 2.81 -5.49 -4.86
N VAL A 54 3.68 -6.02 -4.00
CA VAL A 54 5.04 -5.51 -3.76
C VAL A 54 6.01 -6.68 -3.65
N THR A 55 7.29 -6.41 -3.86
CA THR A 55 8.40 -7.31 -3.55
C THR A 55 9.34 -6.63 -2.55
N GLU A 56 10.16 -7.41 -1.85
CA GLU A 56 11.18 -6.86 -0.95
C GLU A 56 12.57 -7.39 -1.28
N VAL A 57 13.56 -6.52 -1.18
CA VAL A 57 14.98 -6.86 -1.18
C VAL A 57 15.53 -6.56 0.21
N ILE A 58 16.14 -7.58 0.81
CA ILE A 58 16.80 -7.47 2.12
C ILE A 58 18.28 -7.19 1.86
N GLU A 59 18.70 -5.95 2.14
CA GLU A 59 20.10 -5.53 2.00
C GLU A 59 20.93 -5.95 3.22
N ASP A 60 20.31 -5.94 4.41
CA ASP A 60 20.87 -6.39 5.69
C ASP A 60 19.72 -6.71 6.66
N LYS A 61 20.01 -7.30 7.83
CA LYS A 61 19.03 -7.69 8.88
C LYS A 61 18.01 -6.60 9.23
N THR A 62 18.37 -5.33 9.05
CA THR A 62 17.54 -4.16 9.39
C THR A 62 17.12 -3.31 8.18
N LYS A 63 17.70 -3.55 7.00
CA LYS A 63 17.48 -2.72 5.81
C LYS A 63 16.71 -3.51 4.77
N LYS A 64 15.43 -3.17 4.66
CA LYS A 64 14.51 -3.72 3.67
C LYS A 64 14.05 -2.62 2.73
N THR A 65 14.27 -2.84 1.43
CA THR A 65 13.75 -1.98 0.37
C THR A 65 12.59 -2.68 -0.30
N VAL A 66 11.44 -2.01 -0.35
CA VAL A 66 10.18 -2.51 -0.91
C VAL A 66 10.02 -1.92 -2.29
N TYR A 67 9.68 -2.75 -3.27
CA TYR A 67 9.45 -2.35 -4.66
C TYR A 67 7.99 -2.63 -5.02
N LEU A 68 7.36 -1.67 -5.68
CA LEU A 68 6.01 -1.82 -6.20
C LEU A 68 6.05 -2.72 -7.44
N ALA A 69 5.28 -3.81 -7.42
CA ALA A 69 5.17 -4.72 -8.54
C ALA A 69 4.12 -4.26 -9.56
N GLU A 70 4.15 -4.82 -10.76
CA GLU A 70 3.17 -4.54 -11.83
C GLU A 70 1.72 -4.75 -11.36
N LYS A 71 1.48 -5.82 -10.60
CA LYS A 71 0.16 -6.14 -10.04
C LYS A 71 -0.31 -5.09 -9.03
N GLY A 72 0.62 -4.51 -8.26
CA GLY A 72 0.34 -3.40 -7.35
C GLY A 72 -0.03 -2.12 -8.11
N LEU A 73 0.67 -1.82 -9.22
CA LEU A 73 0.31 -0.71 -10.12
C LEU A 73 -1.11 -0.88 -10.68
N LYS A 74 -1.43 -2.06 -11.21
CA LYS A 74 -2.78 -2.38 -11.71
C LYS A 74 -3.85 -2.25 -10.63
N TYR A 75 -3.54 -2.60 -9.39
CA TYR A 75 -4.46 -2.42 -8.27
C TYR A 75 -4.74 -0.94 -7.99
N ILE A 76 -3.69 -0.09 -7.97
CA ILE A 76 -3.82 1.36 -7.79
C ILE A 76 -4.75 1.94 -8.85
N GLU A 77 -4.53 1.60 -10.13
CA GLU A 77 -5.34 2.10 -11.25
C GLU A 77 -6.80 1.68 -11.12
N LYS A 78 -7.07 0.40 -10.90
CA LYS A 78 -8.45 -0.12 -10.72
C LYS A 78 -9.15 0.52 -9.53
N TYR A 79 -8.44 0.70 -8.42
CA TYR A 79 -9.01 1.36 -7.23
C TYR A 79 -9.36 2.82 -7.53
N LYS A 80 -8.49 3.55 -8.25
CA LYS A 80 -8.76 4.93 -8.66
C LYS A 80 -10.01 5.03 -9.54
N THR A 81 -10.11 4.18 -10.57
CA THR A 81 -11.30 4.12 -11.43
C THR A 81 -12.56 3.79 -10.64
N PHE A 82 -12.49 2.84 -9.71
CA PHE A 82 -13.64 2.50 -8.87
C PHE A 82 -14.09 3.68 -8.00
N MET A 83 -13.16 4.43 -7.41
CA MET A 83 -13.49 5.61 -6.60
C MET A 83 -14.03 6.77 -7.46
N GLU A 84 -13.56 6.91 -8.70
CA GLU A 84 -14.10 7.88 -9.67
C GLU A 84 -15.56 7.55 -10.02
N ILE A 85 -15.86 6.27 -10.27
CA ILE A 85 -17.23 5.78 -10.50
C ILE A 85 -18.11 6.06 -9.28
N LEU A 86 -17.69 5.65 -8.07
CA LEU A 86 -18.49 5.91 -6.87
C LEU A 86 -18.82 7.40 -6.70
N LYS A 87 -17.84 8.27 -6.96
CA LYS A 87 -18.02 9.71 -6.92
C LYS A 87 -18.99 10.22 -8.00
N GLU A 88 -18.94 9.66 -9.21
CA GLU A 88 -19.85 10.04 -10.30
C GLU A 88 -21.30 9.66 -10.00
N PHE A 89 -21.52 8.56 -9.28
CA PHE A 89 -22.85 8.06 -8.93
C PHE A 89 -23.30 8.44 -7.50
N ASP A 90 -22.56 9.32 -6.80
CA ASP A 90 -22.82 9.73 -5.41
C ASP A 90 -23.03 8.55 -4.42
N LEU A 91 -22.21 7.49 -4.56
CA LEU A 91 -22.24 6.25 -3.77
C LEU A 91 -21.18 6.17 -2.65
#